data_AF-A0A7X9BAW8-F1
#
_entry.id   AF-A0A7X9BAW8-F1
#
_cell.length_a   1.000
_cell.length_b   1.000
_cell.length_c   1.000
_cell.angle_alpha   90.00
_cell.angle_beta   90.00
_cell.angle_gamma   90.00
#
_symmetry.space_group_name_H-M   'P 1'
#
loop_
_entity.id
_entity.type
_entity.pdbx_description
1 polymer ?
#
loop_
_entity_poly.entity_id
_entity_poly.type
_entity_poly.pdbx_seq_one_letter_code
_entity_poly.pdbx_strand_id
1 'polypeptide(L)'
;MIKKRRLIKIGDTIRFVKLPEADKYIYADVLNIEVFTNWYECYAKYFEEDFKDRYDTIQDVVDDTYNGGYYTKEDSDKYGCCCLTLSKVRKT
;
A
#
# COMPACT_ATOMS: atom_id res chain seq x y z
N MET A 1 5.50 4.91 9.98
CA MET A 1 4.66 3.78 9.53
C MET A 1 4.08 3.04 10.73
N ILE A 2 2.90 2.43 10.58
CA ILE A 2 2.32 1.46 11.54
C ILE A 2 3.37 0.39 11.86
N LYS A 3 3.58 0.07 13.14
CA LYS A 3 4.71 -0.72 13.66
C LYS A 3 5.03 -2.00 12.86
N LYS A 4 4.01 -2.73 12.37
CA LYS A 4 4.20 -3.96 11.58
C LYS A 4 4.92 -3.73 10.25
N ARG A 5 4.68 -2.61 9.56
CA ARG A 5 5.27 -2.30 8.24
C ARG A 5 6.74 -1.87 8.33
N ARG A 6 7.20 -1.44 9.51
CA ARG A 6 8.63 -1.10 9.78
C ARG A 6 9.54 -2.33 9.82
N LEU A 7 8.97 -3.53 9.97
CA LEU A 7 9.75 -4.77 10.08
C LEU A 7 10.03 -5.41 8.72
N ILE A 8 9.29 -5.00 7.68
CA ILE A 8 9.43 -5.53 6.32
C ILE A 8 10.74 -5.05 5.72
N LYS A 9 11.46 -5.96 5.08
CA LYS A 9 12.71 -5.71 4.37
C LYS A 9 12.61 -6.15 2.92
N ILE A 10 13.43 -5.54 2.07
CA ILE A 10 13.63 -6.03 0.69
C ILE A 10 14.14 -7.47 0.76
N GLY A 11 13.52 -8.36 -0.02
CA GLY A 11 13.77 -9.80 -0.02
C GLY A 11 12.81 -10.61 0.87
N ASP A 12 12.00 -9.98 1.72
CA ASP A 12 10.97 -10.69 2.48
C ASP A 12 9.85 -11.21 1.55
N THR A 13 9.21 -12.32 1.92
CA THR A 13 8.00 -12.82 1.26
C THR A 13 6.75 -12.47 2.09
N ILE A 14 5.79 -11.79 1.47
CA ILE A 14 4.47 -11.52 2.06
C ILE A 14 3.50 -12.61 1.64
N ARG A 15 2.83 -13.23 2.62
CA ARG A 15 1.70 -14.15 2.40
C ARG A 15 0.39 -13.39 2.54
N PHE A 16 -0.35 -13.27 1.43
CA PHE A 16 -1.71 -12.74 1.43
C PHE A 16 -2.71 -13.88 1.59
N VAL A 17 -3.72 -13.66 2.42
CA VAL A 17 -4.81 -14.60 2.68
C VAL A 17 -6.05 -14.04 2.00
N LYS A 18 -6.74 -14.86 1.19
CA LYS A 18 -8.04 -14.46 0.64
C LYS A 18 -9.09 -14.55 1.74
N LEU A 19 -9.93 -13.53 1.91
CA LEU A 19 -11.07 -13.58 2.82
C LEU A 19 -12.37 -13.70 2.02
N PRO A 20 -13.36 -14.50 2.46
CA PRO A 20 -13.36 -15.35 3.67
C PRO A 20 -12.63 -16.71 3.51
N GLU A 21 -12.21 -17.10 2.30
CA GLU A 21 -11.53 -18.38 2.04
C GLU A 21 -10.09 -18.43 2.56
N ALA A 22 -9.97 -18.57 3.89
CA ALA A 22 -8.70 -18.52 4.62
C ALA A 22 -7.72 -19.67 4.28
N ASP A 23 -8.11 -20.62 3.43
CA ASP A 23 -7.28 -21.69 2.90
C ASP A 23 -6.56 -21.30 1.59
N LYS A 24 -6.93 -20.18 0.97
CA LYS A 24 -6.29 -19.69 -0.26
C LYS A 24 -5.26 -18.62 0.02
N TYR A 25 -4.04 -18.91 -0.41
CA TYR A 25 -2.88 -18.04 -0.22
C TYR A 25 -2.26 -17.64 -1.56
N ILE A 26 -1.79 -16.40 -1.61
CA ILE A 26 -0.86 -15.96 -2.65
C ILE A 26 0.37 -15.36 -1.97
N TYR A 27 1.51 -15.52 -2.62
CA TYR A 27 2.80 -15.03 -2.10
C TYR A 27 3.40 -14.03 -3.07
N ALA A 28 4.06 -13.01 -2.53
CA ALA A 28 4.85 -12.08 -3.31
C ALA A 28 6.11 -11.68 -2.52
N ASP A 29 7.21 -11.46 -3.23
CA ASP A 29 8.46 -11.00 -2.62
C ASP A 29 8.54 -9.49 -2.69
N VAL A 30 9.10 -8.87 -1.65
CA VAL A 30 9.30 -7.43 -1.57
C VAL A 30 10.54 -7.07 -2.38
N LEU A 31 10.32 -6.41 -3.52
CA LEU A 31 11.37 -5.98 -4.44
C LEU A 31 11.91 -4.60 -4.10
N ASN A 32 11.05 -3.71 -3.60
CA ASN A 32 11.43 -2.35 -3.20
C ASN A 32 10.53 -1.84 -2.07
N ILE A 33 11.06 -0.91 -1.27
CA ILE A 33 10.33 -0.20 -0.21
C ILE A 33 10.62 1.28 -0.35
N GLU A 34 9.57 2.07 -0.56
CA GLU A 34 9.65 3.53 -0.58
C GLU A 34 8.81 4.11 0.55
N VAL A 35 9.32 5.13 1.21
CA VAL A 35 8.66 5.79 2.35
C VAL A 35 8.42 7.24 1.98
N PHE A 36 7.19 7.72 2.21
CA PHE A 36 6.78 9.08 1.93
C PHE A 36 6.25 9.74 3.19
N THR A 37 6.38 11.06 3.23
CA THR A 37 5.92 11.85 4.38
C THR A 37 4.40 11.88 4.45
N ASN A 38 3.74 11.92 3.29
CA ASN A 38 2.29 12.01 3.19
C ASN A 38 1.76 11.21 1.99
N TRP A 39 0.45 10.93 2.01
CA TRP A 39 -0.22 10.17 0.95
C TRP A 39 -0.22 10.90 -0.39
N TYR A 40 -0.27 12.23 -0.40
CA TYR A 40 -0.26 13.01 -1.63
C TYR A 40 1.02 12.77 -2.43
N GLU A 41 2.19 12.85 -1.80
CA GLU A 41 3.49 12.56 -2.44
C GLU A 41 3.56 11.13 -2.98
N CYS A 42 3.06 10.16 -2.21
CA CYS A 42 3.01 8.77 -2.60
C CYS A 42 2.15 8.58 -3.85
N TYR A 43 0.91 9.08 -3.83
CA TYR A 43 0.00 8.92 -4.96
C TYR A 43 0.41 9.76 -6.15
N ALA A 44 0.96 10.97 -5.98
CA ALA A 44 1.47 11.78 -7.07
C ALA A 44 2.53 11.05 -7.90
N LYS A 45 3.36 10.22 -7.26
CA LYS A 45 4.38 9.42 -7.96
C LYS A 45 3.79 8.32 -8.84
N TYR A 46 2.70 7.67 -8.41
CA TYR A 46 2.12 6.50 -9.10
C TYR A 46 0.75 6.76 -9.73
N PHE A 47 0.26 8.01 -9.73
CA PHE A 47 -1.10 8.36 -10.13
C PHE A 47 -1.43 7.89 -11.55
N GLU A 48 -0.54 8.20 -12.49
CA GLU A 48 -0.72 7.90 -13.91
C GLU A 48 -0.76 6.38 -14.18
N GLU A 49 -0.03 5.58 -13.42
CA GLU A 49 0.07 4.13 -13.61
C GLU A 49 -1.08 3.38 -12.92
N ASP A 50 -1.41 3.77 -11.67
CA ASP A 50 -2.24 2.96 -10.79
C ASP A 50 -3.66 3.52 -10.54
N PHE A 51 -3.89 4.82 -10.79
CA PHE A 51 -5.09 5.52 -10.29
C PHE A 51 -5.87 6.32 -11.34
N LYS A 52 -5.23 6.78 -12.42
CA LYS A 52 -5.84 7.67 -13.42
C LYS A 52 -7.12 7.13 -14.07
N ASP A 53 -7.22 5.82 -14.23
CA ASP A 53 -8.42 5.19 -14.82
C ASP A 53 -9.61 5.14 -13.85
N ARG A 54 -9.40 5.49 -12.57
CA ARG A 54 -10.39 5.34 -11.49
C ARG A 54 -10.70 6.63 -10.74
N TYR A 55 -9.79 7.59 -10.77
CA TYR A 55 -9.89 8.86 -10.04
C TYR A 55 -9.48 10.00 -10.96
N ASP A 56 -10.15 11.14 -10.81
CA ASP A 56 -9.89 12.32 -11.64
C ASP A 56 -8.64 13.08 -11.16
N THR A 57 -8.38 13.09 -9.85
CA THR A 57 -7.25 13.79 -9.25
C THR A 57 -6.55 12.98 -8.16
N ILE A 58 -5.30 13.36 -7.86
CA ILE A 58 -4.52 12.80 -6.74
C ILE A 58 -5.25 13.04 -5.40
N GLN A 59 -5.93 14.19 -5.27
CA GLN A 59 -6.64 14.54 -4.04
C GLN A 59 -7.83 13.60 -3.80
N ASP A 60 -8.51 13.15 -4.86
CA ASP A 60 -9.63 12.20 -4.72
C ASP A 60 -9.16 10.87 -4.11
N VAL A 61 -7.96 10.40 -4.47
CA VAL A 61 -7.35 9.19 -3.90
C VAL A 61 -7.00 9.40 -2.41
N VAL A 62 -6.46 10.58 -2.08
CA VAL A 62 -6.14 10.95 -0.69
C VAL A 62 -7.42 11.01 0.16
N ASP A 63 -8.47 11.63 -0.35
CA ASP A 63 -9.74 11.77 0.35
C ASP A 63 -10.40 10.41 0.55
N ASP A 64 -10.41 9.54 -0.47
CA ASP A 64 -10.93 8.17 -0.37
C ASP A 64 -10.15 7.32 0.66
N THR A 65 -8.83 7.53 0.77
CA THR A 65 -7.99 6.83 1.76
C THR A 65 -8.45 7.09 3.20
N TYR A 66 -8.86 8.32 3.50
CA TYR A 66 -9.35 8.71 4.83
C TYR A 66 -10.84 8.41 5.00
N ASN A 67 -11.66 8.71 4.00
CA ASN A 67 -13.12 8.51 4.04
C ASN A 67 -13.49 7.03 4.04
N GLY A 68 -12.71 6.18 3.36
CA GLY A 68 -12.87 4.72 3.35
C GLY A 68 -12.47 4.05 4.67
N GLY A 69 -11.93 4.80 5.64
CA GLY A 69 -11.57 4.31 6.97
C GLY A 69 -10.35 3.39 7.01
N TYR A 70 -9.55 3.36 5.93
CA TYR A 70 -8.35 2.51 5.85
C TYR A 70 -7.22 3.03 6.73
N TYR A 71 -7.07 4.36 6.79
CA TYR A 71 -6.08 5.06 7.60
C TYR A 71 -6.69 6.32 8.21
N THR A 72 -6.25 6.71 9.40
CA THR A 72 -6.60 8.01 9.99
C THR A 72 -5.59 9.06 9.53
N LYS A 73 -6.04 10.33 9.46
CA LYS A 73 -5.13 11.45 9.17
C LYS A 73 -4.06 11.59 10.24
N GLU A 74 -4.42 11.44 11.52
CA GLU A 74 -3.48 11.51 12.64
C GLU A 74 -2.38 10.46 12.55
N ASP A 75 -2.72 9.19 12.27
CA ASP A 75 -1.71 8.16 12.09
C ASP A 75 -0.84 8.46 10.87
N SER A 76 -1.44 8.90 9.76
CA SER A 76 -0.71 9.20 8.53
C SER A 76 0.25 10.36 8.72
N ASP A 77 -0.13 11.42 9.43
CA ASP A 77 0.75 12.55 9.73
C ASP A 77 1.90 12.14 10.67
N LYS A 78 1.63 11.24 11.64
CA LYS A 78 2.63 10.78 12.60
C LYS A 78 3.64 9.80 11.99
N TYR A 79 3.20 9.02 11.01
CA TYR A 79 3.91 7.85 10.56
C TYR A 79 4.31 7.90 9.08
N GLY A 80 3.71 8.78 8.27
CA GLY A 80 3.81 8.72 6.82
C GLY A 80 3.26 7.41 6.25
N CYS A 81 3.52 7.19 4.98
CA CYS A 81 3.10 5.99 4.25
C CYS A 81 4.28 5.25 3.63
N CYS A 82 4.06 3.99 3.25
CA CYS A 82 5.06 3.19 2.54
C CYS A 82 4.44 2.55 1.31
N CYS A 83 5.15 2.64 0.19
CA CYS A 83 4.85 1.91 -1.03
C CYS A 83 5.77 0.69 -1.10
N LEU A 84 5.18 -0.49 -1.33
CA LEU A 84 5.92 -1.74 -1.51
C LEU A 84 5.79 -2.15 -2.98
N THR A 85 6.92 -2.31 -3.67
CA THR A 85 6.93 -2.98 -4.97
C THR A 85 7.04 -4.47 -4.73
N LEU A 86 6.08 -5.24 -5.25
CA LEU A 86 5.99 -6.67 -5.04
C LEU A 86 6.26 -7.44 -6.34
N SER A 87 6.85 -8.63 -6.24
CA SER A 87 6.98 -9.54 -7.38
C SER A 87 5.62 -10.04 -7.87
N LYS A 88 5.59 -10.58 -9.09
CA LYS A 88 4.38 -11.23 -9.63
C LYS A 88 3.92 -12.32 -8.65
N VAL A 89 2.65 -12.23 -8.25
CA VAL A 89 2.08 -13.15 -7.26
C VAL A 89 2.19 -14.60 -7.73
N ARG A 90 2.66 -15.48 -6.83
CA ARG A 90 2.66 -16.93 -7.04
C ARG A 90 1.54 -17.58 -6.24
N LYS A 91 0.77 -18.44 -6.91
CA LYS A 91 -0.23 -19.30 -6.28
C LYS A 91 0.45 -20.61 -5.90
N THR A 92 0.13 -21.13 -4.73
CA THR A 92 0.37 -22.53 -4.35
C THR A 92 -0.85 -23.36 -4.67
#